data_AF-A0A936WZA0-F1
#
_entry.id   AF-A0A936WZA0-F1
#
_cell.length_a   1.000
_cell.length_b   1.000
_cell.length_c   1.000
_cell.angle_alpha   90.00
_cell.angle_beta   90.00
_cell.angle_gamma   90.00
#
_symmetry.space_group_name_H-M   'P 1'
#
loop_
_entity.id
_entity.type
_entity.pdbx_description
1 polymer ?
#
loop_
_entity_poly.entity_id
_entity_poly.type
_entity_poly.pdbx_seq_one_letter_code
_entity_poly.pdbx_strand_id
1 'polypeptide(L)'
;MFYDFNASVSTLSTKVEWSNISSDAVQNSFAWNGKLINNFALWQGGRVQLLGSYISEQPTPQGKRIAQYFVDFGFQQKLGKGSKGKIRVSASPR
;
A
#
# COMPACT_ATOMS: atom_id res chain seq x y z
N MET A 1 -2.50 -14.25 -19.23
CA MET A 1 -3.42 -13.14 -18.98
C MET A 1 -2.69 -11.83 -19.26
N PHE A 2 -3.37 -10.89 -19.91
CA PHE A 2 -2.80 -9.60 -20.34
C PHE A 2 -2.92 -8.50 -19.26
N TYR A 3 -3.75 -8.73 -18.24
CA TYR A 3 -4.00 -7.82 -17.13
C TYR A 3 -4.39 -8.60 -15.88
N ASP A 4 -3.90 -8.17 -14.72
CA ASP A 4 -4.26 -8.69 -13.40
C ASP A 4 -4.55 -7.52 -12.45
N PHE A 5 -5.69 -7.56 -11.78
CA PHE A 5 -6.09 -6.56 -10.79
C PHE A 5 -6.16 -7.19 -9.40
N ASN A 6 -5.60 -6.51 -8.40
CA ASN A 6 -5.69 -6.92 -7.01
C ASN A 6 -6.08 -5.71 -6.15
N ALA A 7 -7.15 -5.84 -5.39
CA ALA A 7 -7.55 -4.85 -4.40
C ALA A 7 -7.54 -5.49 -3.01
N SER A 8 -7.01 -4.77 -2.04
CA SER A 8 -7.09 -5.16 -0.63
C SER A 8 -7.42 -3.96 0.24
N VAL A 9 -8.17 -4.24 1.31
CA VAL A 9 -8.48 -3.28 2.35
C VAL A 9 -8.16 -3.95 3.67
N SER A 10 -7.62 -3.20 4.63
CA SER A 10 -7.43 -3.68 5.99
C SER A 10 -7.84 -2.61 6.97
N THR A 11 -8.41 -3.05 8.09
CA THR A 11 -8.90 -2.19 9.17
C THR A 11 -8.19 -2.55 10.45
N LEU A 12 -7.83 -1.56 11.24
CA LEU A 12 -7.18 -1.70 12.53
C LEU A 12 -8.01 -0.98 13.58
N SER A 13 -8.46 -1.73 14.58
CA SER A 13 -9.12 -1.17 15.77
C SER A 13 -8.22 -1.41 16.96
N THR A 14 -7.77 -0.34 17.60
CA THR A 14 -6.98 -0.41 18.83
C THR A 14 -7.84 0.06 19.99
N LYS A 15 -8.21 -0.87 20.86
CA LYS A 15 -8.85 -0.59 22.16
C LYS A 15 -7.76 -0.67 23.21
N VAL A 16 -7.49 0.44 23.91
CA VAL A 16 -6.44 0.47 24.93
C VAL A 16 -7.09 0.64 26.30
N GLU A 17 -7.03 -0.40 27.13
CA GLU A 17 -7.54 -0.37 28.50
C GLU A 17 -6.43 0.07 29.45
N TRP A 18 -6.46 1.32 29.89
CA TRP A 18 -5.58 1.86 30.93
C TRP A 18 -6.38 2.11 32.20
N SER A 19 -6.08 1.38 33.28
CA SER A 19 -6.84 1.43 34.54
C SER A 19 -6.38 2.51 35.53
N ASN A 20 -5.47 3.45 35.17
CA ASN A 20 -4.97 4.40 36.19
C ASN A 20 -4.37 5.76 35.75
N ILE A 21 -4.38 6.18 34.47
CA ILE A 21 -3.77 7.48 34.11
C ILE A 21 -4.62 8.22 33.06
N SER A 22 -5.16 9.38 33.46
CA SER A 22 -5.73 10.52 32.70
C SER A 22 -6.59 10.24 31.45
N SER A 23 -7.83 10.75 31.45
CA SER A 23 -8.88 10.57 30.43
C SER A 23 -8.64 11.20 29.05
N ASP A 24 -7.43 11.66 28.74
CA ASP A 24 -7.11 12.36 27.48
C ASP A 24 -6.35 11.49 26.47
N ALA A 25 -5.97 10.26 26.84
CA ALA A 25 -5.33 9.32 25.92
C ALA A 25 -6.40 8.57 25.11
N VAL A 26 -6.28 8.60 23.78
CA VAL A 26 -7.16 7.93 22.79
C VAL A 26 -7.54 6.50 23.25
N GLN A 27 -8.74 6.34 23.81
CA GLN A 27 -9.23 5.05 24.37
C GLN A 27 -9.68 4.07 23.28
N ASN A 28 -10.07 4.57 22.12
CA ASN A 28 -10.48 3.78 20.97
C ASN A 28 -10.05 4.49 19.68
N SER A 29 -9.22 3.83 18.88
CA SER A 29 -8.77 4.34 17.57
C SER A 29 -9.11 3.35 16.48
N PHE A 30 -9.76 3.84 15.44
CA PHE A 30 -10.03 3.11 14.20
C PHE A 30 -9.18 3.70 13.08
N ALA A 31 -8.47 2.85 12.36
CA ALA A 31 -7.72 3.20 11.16
C ALA A 31 -7.98 2.17 10.07
N TRP A 32 -7.84 2.57 8.81
CA TRP A 32 -7.97 1.67 7.68
C TRP A 32 -6.97 2.02 6.58
N ASN A 33 -6.58 1.03 5.80
CA ASN A 33 -5.76 1.22 4.62
C ASN A 33 -6.31 0.42 3.44
N GLY A 34 -6.20 1.02 2.26
CA GLY A 34 -6.53 0.39 0.99
C GLY A 34 -5.29 0.26 0.12
N LYS A 35 -5.18 -0.85 -0.63
CA LYS A 35 -4.16 -1.04 -1.66
C LYS A 35 -4.81 -1.56 -2.93
N LEU A 36 -4.48 -0.94 -4.05
CA LEU A 36 -4.95 -1.28 -5.38
C LEU A 36 -3.72 -1.53 -6.26
N ILE A 37 -3.58 -2.73 -6.80
CA ILE A 37 -2.46 -3.14 -7.65
C ILE A 37 -3.02 -3.53 -9.01
N ASN A 38 -2.58 -2.82 -10.04
CA ASN A 38 -2.85 -3.12 -11.44
C ASN A 38 -1.57 -3.64 -12.09
N ASN A 39 -1.62 -4.84 -12.65
CA ASN A 39 -0.49 -5.42 -13.39
C ASN A 39 -0.90 -5.58 -14.86
N PHE A 40 -0.16 -4.95 -15.75
CA PHE A 40 -0.36 -5.05 -17.20
C PHE A 40 0.80 -5.83 -17.81
N ALA A 41 0.49 -6.85 -18.62
CA ALA A 41 1.48 -7.55 -19.42
C ALA A 41 1.47 -6.98 -20.85
N LEU A 42 2.37 -6.02 -21.12
CA LEU A 42 2.41 -5.32 -22.40
C LEU A 42 2.91 -6.21 -23.54
N TRP A 43 3.85 -7.11 -23.27
CA TRP A 43 4.37 -8.10 -24.23
C TRP A 43 5.02 -9.28 -23.51
N GLN A 44 5.55 -10.26 -24.26
CA GLN A 44 6.22 -11.43 -23.70
C GLN A 44 7.46 -11.01 -22.88
N GLY A 45 7.30 -10.99 -21.56
CA GLY A 45 8.36 -10.62 -20.61
C GLY A 45 8.32 -9.17 -20.11
N GLY A 46 7.54 -8.29 -20.74
CA GLY A 46 7.33 -6.91 -20.32
C GLY A 46 6.09 -6.77 -19.43
N ARG A 47 6.26 -6.22 -18.23
CA ARG A 47 5.16 -5.97 -17.29
C ARG A 47 5.26 -4.58 -16.69
N VAL A 48 4.12 -3.91 -16.59
CA VAL A 48 3.94 -2.66 -15.84
C VAL A 48 3.08 -2.97 -14.62
N GLN A 49 3.44 -2.38 -13.49
CA GLN A 49 2.71 -2.47 -12.23
C GLN A 49 2.40 -1.04 -11.78
N LEU A 50 1.14 -0.77 -11.46
CA LEU A 50 0.70 0.48 -10.85
C LEU A 50 0.05 0.12 -9.53
N LEU A 51 0.60 0.62 -8.43
CA LEU A 51 0.10 0.43 -7.08
C LEU A 51 -0.39 1.78 -6.54
N GLY A 52 -1.67 1.87 -6.20
CA GLY A 52 -2.20 2.94 -5.37
C GLY A 52 -2.36 2.43 -3.95
N SER A 53 -1.92 3.19 -2.96
CA SER A 53 -2.25 2.89 -1.57
C SER A 53 -2.77 4.12 -0.84
N TYR A 54 -3.74 3.88 0.03
CA TYR A 54 -4.37 4.87 0.86
C TYR A 54 -4.26 4.42 2.31
N ILE A 55 -3.89 5.35 3.18
CA ILE A 55 -3.87 5.16 4.63
C ILE A 55 -4.74 6.24 5.22
N SER A 56 -5.77 5.83 5.98
CA SER A 56 -6.69 6.76 6.62
C SER A 56 -6.01 7.60 7.68
N GLU A 57 -6.67 8.71 8.01
CA GLU A 57 -6.33 9.43 9.22
C GLU A 57 -6.44 8.51 10.44
N GLN A 58 -5.51 8.66 11.37
CA GLN A 58 -5.51 7.92 12.61
C GLN A 58 -5.26 8.88 13.78
N PRO A 59 -6.13 8.87 14.82
CA PRO A 59 -5.85 9.57 16.05
C PRO A 59 -4.71 8.86 16.78
N THR A 60 -3.62 9.57 17.06
CA THR A 60 -2.50 9.08 17.86
C THR A 60 -2.51 9.81 19.22
N PRO A 61 -1.88 9.24 20.27
CA PRO A 61 -1.75 9.92 21.56
C PRO A 61 -1.02 11.28 21.47
N GLN A 62 -0.30 11.51 20.37
CA GLN A 62 0.50 12.71 20.10
C GLN A 62 -0.18 13.68 19.10
N GLY A 63 -1.41 13.41 18.64
CA GLY A 63 -2.15 14.27 17.70
C GLY A 63 -2.96 13.49 16.65
N LYS A 64 -3.14 14.09 15.46
CA LYS A 64 -3.81 13.42 14.32
C LYS A 64 -2.79 13.14 13.22
N ARG A 65 -2.68 11.88 12.80
CA ARG A 65 -1.94 11.53 11.59
C ARG A 65 -2.85 11.80 10.39
N ILE A 66 -2.45 12.71 9.51
CA ILE A 66 -3.17 13.02 8.26
C ILE A 66 -3.22 11.80 7.32
N ALA A 67 -4.24 11.74 6.47
CA ALA A 67 -4.38 10.69 5.47
C ALA A 67 -3.19 10.75 4.49
N GLN A 68 -2.71 9.59 4.08
CA GLN A 68 -1.57 9.48 3.16
C GLN A 68 -1.99 8.69 1.93
N TYR A 69 -1.61 9.22 0.78
CA TYR A 69 -1.85 8.63 -0.53
C TYR A 69 -0.49 8.36 -1.16
N PHE A 70 -0.28 7.14 -1.63
CA PHE A 70 0.93 6.77 -2.33
C PHE A 70 0.56 6.18 -3.68
N VAL A 71 1.35 6.54 -4.69
CA VAL A 71 1.27 5.94 -6.01
C VAL A 71 2.65 5.43 -6.35
N ASP A 72 2.76 4.13 -6.60
CA ASP A 72 3.97 3.47 -7.02
C ASP A 72 3.81 2.95 -8.44
N PHE A 73 4.82 3.19 -9.26
CA PHE A 73 4.92 2.66 -10.59
C PHE A 73 6.10 1.69 -10.68
N GLY A 74 5.91 0.57 -11.34
CA GLY A 74 6.93 -0.44 -11.57
C GLY A 74 6.94 -0.89 -13.03
N PHE A 75 8.11 -0.94 -13.64
CA PHE A 75 8.31 -1.59 -14.93
C PHE A 75 9.26 -2.77 -14.77
N GLN A 76 8.98 -3.86 -15.49
CA GLN A 76 9.75 -5.08 -15.41
C GLN A 76 9.91 -5.70 -16.80
N GLN A 77 11.14 -5.95 -17.20
CA GLN A 77 11.48 -6.62 -18.45
C GLN A 77 12.26 -7.91 -18.16
N LYS A 78 11.74 -9.04 -18.65
CA LYS A 78 12.53 -10.28 -18.76
C LYS A 78 13.45 -10.19 -19.98
N LEU A 79 14.72 -10.54 -19.79
CA LEU A 79 15.70 -10.53 -20.87
C LEU A 79 15.71 -11.92 -21.52
N GLY A 80 15.20 -12.05 -22.75
CA GLY A 80 15.33 -13.24 -23.63
C GLY A 80 14.33 -14.40 -23.40
N LYS A 81 14.12 -15.20 -24.45
CA LYS A 81 13.35 -16.47 -24.42
C LYS A 81 14.22 -17.59 -23.83
N GLY A 82 14.34 -17.64 -22.51
CA GLY A 82 15.04 -18.72 -21.79
C GLY A 82 16.03 -18.25 -20.71
N SER A 83 16.41 -16.97 -20.72
CA SER A 83 17.34 -16.41 -19.74
C SER A 83 16.61 -16.03 -18.44
N LYS A 84 17.23 -16.37 -17.29
CA LYS A 84 16.70 -16.09 -15.93
C LYS A 84 16.79 -14.61 -15.53
N GLY A 85 17.38 -13.76 -16.39
CA GLY A 85 17.59 -12.34 -16.14
C GLY A 85 16.30 -11.53 -16.18
N LYS A 86 16.10 -10.70 -15.16
CA LYS A 86 14.95 -9.80 -15.06
C LYS A 86 15.41 -8.45 -14.53
N ILE A 87 15.12 -7.39 -15.29
CA ILE A 87 15.32 -6.02 -14.84
C ILE A 87 13.97 -5.52 -14.31
N ARG A 88 14.01 -4.84 -13.16
CA ARG A 88 12.86 -4.15 -12.59
C ARG A 88 13.29 -2.74 -12.19
N VAL A 89 12.49 -1.77 -12.57
CA VAL A 89 12.63 -0.37 -12.17
C VAL A 89 11.33 0.03 -11.49
N SER A 90 11.39 0.71 -10.36
CA SER A 90 10.22 1.22 -9.65
C SER A 90 10.43 2.65 -9.22
N ALA A 91 9.38 3.46 -9.32
CA ALA A 91 9.34 4.85 -8.91
C ALA A 91 8.14 5.05 -7.99
N SER A 92 8.35 5.83 -6.94
CA SER A 92 7.34 6.13 -5.92
C SER A 92 7.25 7.64 -5.77
N PRO A 93 6.46 8.34 -6.62
CA PRO A 93 6.16 9.74 -6.41
C PRO A 93 5.61 9.95 -5.00
N ARG A 94 6.26 10.84 -4.24
CA ARG A 94 5.89 11.24 -2.89
C ARG A 94 4.90 12.39 -2.92
#